data_AF-A0A8T4V0M4-F1
#
_entry.id   AF-A0A8T4V0M4-F1
#
_cell.length_a   1.000
_cell.length_b   1.000
_cell.length_c   1.000
_cell.angle_alpha   90.00
_cell.angle_beta   90.00
_cell.angle_gamma   90.00
#
_symmetry.space_group_name_H-M   'P 1'
#
loop_
_entity.id
_entity.type
_entity.pdbx_description
1 polymer ?
#
loop_
_entity_poly.entity_id
_entity_poly.type
_entity_poly.pdbx_seq_one_letter_code
_entity_poly.pdbx_strand_id
1 'polypeptide(L)'
;MSTEQVLILLVMLFVLAALFSYLNYSVKPAISQTTDNSACSLSVKSAAAQARIPGQGIKSLKELQGCKTQNIITDETAPDKVHELLADNVLNCWNNFGRGKLDFMKDFEAKDLCFVCYKTTFTNNIDTNYIELHKYMISQEKYKPLLSSRDFTSDSFEKISQNQKFYVVIVSNKVAREINGIFTFLFDKYVKFVVDEQEFTKNRVALVRSDKLAEFCKEIA
;
A
#
# COMPACT_ATOMS: atom_id res chain seq x y z
N MET A 1 38.21 1.27 44.94
CA MET A 1 36.98 0.55 44.54
C MET A 1 37.02 -0.80 45.22
N SER A 2 36.02 -1.15 46.02
CA SER A 2 35.96 -2.51 46.60
C SER A 2 35.62 -3.52 45.50
N THR A 3 36.04 -4.76 45.68
CA THR A 3 35.72 -5.88 44.76
C THR A 3 34.21 -6.03 44.56
N GLU A 4 33.41 -5.72 45.58
CA GLU A 4 31.94 -5.70 45.52
C GLU A 4 31.40 -4.64 44.55
N GLN A 5 31.99 -3.44 44.52
CA GLN A 5 31.58 -2.39 43.59
C GLN A 5 31.87 -2.76 42.13
N VAL A 6 32.97 -3.47 41.87
CA VAL A 6 33.33 -3.97 40.53
C VAL A 6 32.30 -4.99 40.05
N LEU A 7 31.87 -5.89 40.94
CA LEU A 7 30.92 -6.96 40.62
C LEU A 7 29.54 -6.39 40.24
N ILE A 8 29.04 -5.42 41.01
CA ILE A 8 27.75 -4.76 40.74
C ILE A 8 27.77 -4.07 39.38
N LEU A 9 28.88 -3.40 39.04
CA LEU A 9 29.04 -2.70 37.77
C LEU A 9 29.03 -3.67 36.57
N LEU A 10 29.70 -4.82 36.70
CA LEU A 10 29.68 -5.86 35.67
C LEU A 10 28.30 -6.48 35.46
N VAL A 11 27.58 -6.76 36.54
CA VAL A 11 26.21 -7.29 36.45
C VAL A 11 25.28 -6.27 35.79
N MET A 12 25.36 -5.00 36.18
CA MET A 12 24.56 -3.93 35.58
C MET A 12 24.84 -3.78 34.09
N LEU A 13 26.12 -3.85 33.68
CA LEU A 13 26.51 -3.77 32.27
C LEU A 13 26.00 -4.97 31.46
N PHE A 14 26.03 -6.17 32.04
CA PHE A 14 25.47 -7.37 31.42
C PHE A 14 23.95 -7.27 31.23
N VAL A 15 23.22 -6.79 32.24
CA VAL A 15 21.77 -6.57 32.15
C VAL A 15 21.42 -5.53 31.08
N LEU A 16 22.16 -4.43 31.00
CA LEU A 16 21.98 -3.41 29.96
C LEU A 16 22.24 -3.96 28.55
N ALA A 17 23.29 -4.77 28.37
CA ALA A 17 23.59 -5.39 27.09
C ALA A 17 22.51 -6.40 26.66
N ALA A 18 21.98 -7.18 27.60
CA ALA A 18 20.88 -8.10 27.37
C ALA A 18 19.58 -7.36 27.00
N LEU A 19 19.25 -6.29 27.72
CA LEU A 19 18.09 -5.44 27.41
C LEU A 19 18.23 -4.78 26.03
N PHE A 20 19.40 -4.23 25.71
CA PHE A 20 19.67 -3.63 24.41
C PHE A 20 19.56 -4.64 23.27
N SER A 21 20.04 -5.87 23.49
CA SER A 21 19.90 -6.96 22.51
C SER A 21 18.43 -7.36 22.32
N TYR A 22 17.67 -7.47 23.41
CA TYR A 22 16.24 -7.77 23.36
C TYR A 22 15.46 -6.69 22.60
N LEU A 23 15.70 -5.42 22.90
CA LEU A 23 15.06 -4.30 22.20
C LEU A 23 15.42 -4.28 20.71
N ASN A 24 16.68 -4.54 20.35
CA ASN A 24 17.09 -4.63 18.96
C ASN A 24 16.45 -5.81 18.21
N TYR A 25 16.22 -6.94 18.87
CA TYR A 25 15.58 -8.08 18.23
C TYR A 25 14.08 -7.86 18.03
N SER A 26 13.38 -7.35 19.04
CA SER A 26 11.93 -7.20 19.02
C SER A 26 11.44 -5.96 18.26
N VAL A 27 12.22 -4.88 18.21
CA VAL A 27 11.75 -3.57 17.71
C VAL A 27 12.22 -3.27 16.28
N LYS A 28 13.29 -3.91 15.79
CA LYS A 28 13.81 -3.71 14.42
C LYS A 28 12.76 -3.87 13.30
N PRO A 29 11.88 -4.90 13.30
CA PRO A 29 10.91 -5.09 12.22
C PRO A 29 9.87 -3.96 12.15
N ALA A 30 9.45 -3.43 13.31
CA ALA A 30 8.47 -2.36 13.41
C ALA A 30 9.06 -0.99 13.02
N ILE A 31 10.33 -0.74 13.38
CA ILE A 31 11.03 0.50 13.02
C ILE A 31 11.27 0.56 11.51
N SER A 32 11.73 -0.52 10.87
CA SER A 32 12.06 -0.49 9.44
C SER A 32 10.85 -0.17 8.55
N GLN A 33 9.68 -0.74 8.83
CA GLN A 33 8.45 -0.44 8.08
C GLN A 33 8.00 1.02 8.26
N THR A 34 8.15 1.57 9.46
CA THR A 34 7.78 2.96 9.76
C THR A 34 8.72 3.95 9.07
N THR A 35 10.02 3.65 9.03
CA THR A 35 11.02 4.47 8.34
C THR A 35 10.82 4.46 6.84
N ASP A 36 10.56 3.29 6.24
CA ASP A 36 10.36 3.15 4.78
C ASP A 36 9.09 3.88 4.31
N ASN A 37 7.98 3.76 5.07
CA ASN A 37 6.74 4.49 4.77
C ASN A 37 6.93 6.00 4.84
N SER A 38 7.67 6.48 5.85
CA SER A 38 7.96 7.90 6.01
C SER A 38 8.84 8.43 4.87
N ALA A 39 9.88 7.68 4.49
CA ALA A 39 10.76 8.02 3.37
C ALA A 39 9.98 8.08 2.06
N CYS A 40 9.12 7.09 1.78
CA CYS A 40 8.28 7.09 0.59
C CYS A 40 7.34 8.29 0.57
N SER A 41 6.60 8.56 1.66
CA SER A 41 5.68 9.70 1.71
C SER A 41 6.38 11.05 1.52
N LEU A 42 7.57 11.23 2.10
CA LEU A 42 8.37 12.43 1.89
C LEU A 42 8.84 12.55 0.45
N SER A 43 9.28 11.45 -0.17
CA SER A 43 9.70 11.45 -1.57
C SER A 43 8.54 11.78 -2.50
N VAL A 44 7.35 11.21 -2.29
CA VAL A 44 6.13 11.52 -3.06
C VAL A 44 5.74 13.00 -2.90
N LYS A 45 5.80 13.55 -1.68
CA LYS A 45 5.53 14.98 -1.44
C LYS A 45 6.53 15.88 -2.17
N SER A 46 7.82 15.53 -2.13
CA SER A 46 8.87 16.27 -2.82
C SER A 46 8.65 16.22 -4.34
N ALA A 47 8.38 15.03 -4.89
CA ALA A 47 8.03 14.83 -6.28
C ALA A 47 6.81 15.66 -6.72
N ALA A 48 5.74 15.65 -5.92
CA ALA A 48 4.56 16.45 -6.18
C ALA A 48 4.82 17.96 -6.12
N ALA A 49 5.75 18.41 -5.29
CA ALA A 49 6.17 19.81 -5.25
C ALA A 49 7.00 20.17 -6.50
N GLN A 50 7.91 19.28 -6.91
CA GLN A 50 8.75 19.45 -8.10
C GLN A 50 7.91 19.47 -9.39
N ALA A 51 6.86 18.63 -9.49
CA ALA A 51 5.93 18.59 -10.63
C ALA A 51 5.11 19.89 -10.83
N ARG A 52 5.11 20.80 -9.85
CA ARG A 52 4.51 22.14 -10.00
C ARG A 52 5.41 23.08 -10.81
N ILE A 53 6.71 22.80 -10.88
CA ILE A 53 7.69 23.58 -11.62
C ILE A 53 7.84 22.95 -13.02
N PRO A 54 7.54 23.68 -14.10
CA PRO A 54 7.66 23.14 -15.45
C PRO A 54 9.07 22.58 -15.73
N GLY A 55 9.15 21.33 -16.18
CA GLY A 55 10.40 20.68 -16.56
C GLY A 55 11.25 20.15 -15.40
N GLN A 56 10.80 20.31 -14.14
CA GLN A 56 11.49 19.75 -12.96
C GLN A 56 10.73 18.60 -12.30
N GLY A 57 9.56 18.19 -12.81
CA GLY A 57 8.92 16.98 -12.34
C GLY A 57 9.83 15.76 -12.51
N ILE A 58 9.73 14.85 -11.54
CA ILE A 58 10.36 13.54 -11.67
C ILE A 58 9.78 12.81 -12.88
N LYS A 59 10.62 12.08 -13.61
CA LYS A 59 10.21 11.43 -14.86
C LYS A 59 9.86 9.96 -14.69
N SER A 60 10.29 9.36 -13.58
CA SER A 60 10.06 7.96 -13.29
C SER A 60 9.88 7.69 -11.80
N LEU A 61 9.11 6.65 -11.50
CA LEU A 61 8.96 6.08 -10.15
C LEU A 61 10.29 5.63 -9.55
N LYS A 62 11.29 5.27 -10.37
CA LYS A 62 12.62 4.89 -9.88
C LYS A 62 13.33 6.02 -9.13
N GLU A 63 12.90 7.26 -9.33
CA GLU A 63 13.41 8.45 -8.66
C GLU A 63 12.77 8.63 -7.26
N LEU A 64 11.67 7.93 -6.96
CA LEU A 64 11.04 7.96 -5.64
C LEU A 64 11.84 7.09 -4.65
N GLN A 65 12.53 7.76 -3.73
CA GLN A 65 13.28 7.11 -2.68
C GLN A 65 12.35 6.53 -1.61
N GLY A 66 12.65 5.33 -1.13
CA GLY A 66 11.89 4.65 -0.08
C GLY A 66 10.57 4.01 -0.53
N CYS A 67 10.07 4.32 -1.73
CA CYS A 67 8.87 3.70 -2.29
C CYS A 67 9.17 2.34 -2.94
N LYS A 68 9.56 1.35 -2.13
CA LYS A 68 9.73 -0.03 -2.60
C LYS A 68 8.42 -0.80 -2.47
N THR A 69 8.17 -1.72 -3.40
CA THR A 69 7.08 -2.69 -3.24
C THR A 69 7.32 -3.54 -2.00
N GLN A 70 6.38 -3.48 -1.05
CA GLN A 70 6.44 -4.27 0.17
C GLN A 70 5.90 -5.67 -0.11
N ASN A 71 6.74 -6.68 0.07
CA ASN A 71 6.36 -8.08 -0.11
C ASN A 71 5.91 -8.64 1.24
N ILE A 72 4.62 -8.93 1.38
CA ILE A 72 4.04 -9.55 2.57
C ILE A 72 3.78 -11.01 2.23
N ILE A 73 4.34 -11.91 3.01
CA ILE A 73 4.07 -13.35 2.93
C ILE A 73 3.39 -13.72 4.25
N THR A 74 2.22 -14.34 4.18
CA THR A 74 1.45 -14.70 5.37
C THR A 74 0.73 -16.02 5.16
N ASP A 75 0.59 -16.78 6.24
CA ASP A 75 -0.15 -18.02 6.37
C ASP A 75 -1.55 -17.81 6.99
N GLU A 76 -1.94 -16.55 7.20
CA GLU A 76 -3.23 -16.19 7.75
C GLU A 76 -4.38 -16.69 6.87
N THR A 77 -5.40 -17.24 7.52
CA THR A 77 -6.57 -17.83 6.87
C THR A 77 -7.89 -17.35 7.47
N ALA A 78 -7.85 -16.73 8.66
CA ALA A 78 -9.03 -16.19 9.30
C ALA A 78 -9.57 -15.01 8.47
N PRO A 79 -10.84 -15.04 8.01
CA PRO A 79 -11.38 -14.02 7.12
C PRO A 79 -11.18 -12.60 7.62
N ASP A 80 -11.47 -12.34 8.90
CA ASP A 80 -11.30 -11.00 9.50
C ASP A 80 -9.86 -10.51 9.47
N LYS A 81 -8.88 -11.39 9.71
CA LYS A 81 -7.47 -11.04 9.70
C LYS A 81 -6.94 -10.82 8.29
N VAL A 82 -7.43 -11.59 7.33
CA VAL A 82 -7.14 -11.35 5.92
C VAL A 82 -7.74 -10.02 5.46
N HIS A 83 -8.98 -9.72 5.85
CA HIS A 83 -9.63 -8.46 5.50
C HIS A 83 -8.89 -7.27 6.11
N GLU A 84 -8.52 -7.36 7.40
CA GLU A 84 -7.69 -6.37 8.10
C GLU A 84 -6.39 -6.12 7.35
N LEU A 85 -5.66 -7.19 6.99
CA LEU A 85 -4.38 -7.09 6.29
C LEU A 85 -4.52 -6.42 4.92
N LEU A 86 -5.49 -6.85 4.10
CA LEU A 86 -5.70 -6.28 2.78
C LEU A 86 -6.14 -4.81 2.85
N ALA A 87 -7.08 -4.49 3.75
CA ALA A 87 -7.55 -3.12 3.96
C ALA A 87 -6.43 -2.20 4.47
N ASP A 88 -5.57 -2.69 5.38
CA ASP A 88 -4.42 -1.94 5.87
C ASP A 88 -3.38 -1.67 4.77
N ASN A 89 -3.12 -2.64 3.89
CA ASN A 89 -2.22 -2.43 2.75
C ASN A 89 -2.76 -1.35 1.79
N VAL A 90 -4.07 -1.37 1.52
CA VAL A 90 -4.75 -0.34 0.71
C VAL A 90 -4.62 1.03 1.38
N LEU A 91 -4.96 1.12 2.67
CA LEU A 91 -4.90 2.36 3.45
C LEU A 91 -3.48 2.92 3.52
N ASN A 92 -2.48 2.08 3.79
CA ASN A 92 -1.10 2.50 3.92
C ASN A 92 -0.53 2.97 2.58
N CYS A 93 -0.83 2.27 1.49
CA CYS A 93 -0.49 2.73 0.14
C CYS A 93 -1.13 4.09 -0.15
N TRP A 94 -2.43 4.23 0.08
CA TRP A 94 -3.14 5.50 -0.12
C TRP A 94 -2.53 6.65 0.67
N ASN A 95 -2.20 6.42 1.95
CA ASN A 95 -1.55 7.40 2.82
C ASN A 95 -0.16 7.80 2.33
N ASN A 96 0.68 6.82 1.96
CA ASN A 96 2.04 7.06 1.48
C ASN A 96 2.03 7.93 0.22
N PHE A 97 1.03 7.74 -0.64
CA PHE A 97 0.87 8.48 -1.89
C PHE A 97 0.01 9.75 -1.77
N GLY A 98 -0.17 10.24 -0.54
CA GLY A 98 -0.79 11.55 -0.28
C GLY A 98 -2.30 11.59 -0.48
N ARG A 99 -2.97 10.45 -0.31
CA ARG A 99 -4.44 10.34 -0.30
C ARG A 99 -5.10 10.88 -1.58
N GLY A 100 -4.45 10.69 -2.72
CA GLY A 100 -4.93 11.22 -4.00
C GLY A 100 -4.82 12.74 -4.16
N LYS A 101 -4.31 13.50 -3.18
CA LYS A 101 -4.20 14.97 -3.22
C LYS A 101 -2.92 15.46 -3.92
N LEU A 102 -1.94 14.58 -4.06
CA LEU A 102 -0.63 14.90 -4.64
C LEU A 102 -0.59 14.56 -6.13
N ASP A 103 0.03 15.43 -6.93
CA ASP A 103 0.18 15.28 -8.39
C ASP A 103 1.62 14.94 -8.78
N PHE A 104 2.14 13.84 -8.27
CA PHE A 104 3.55 13.49 -8.51
C PHE A 104 3.79 12.77 -9.84
N MET A 105 2.72 12.35 -10.53
CA MET A 105 2.79 11.61 -11.81
C MET A 105 2.53 12.49 -13.05
N LYS A 106 2.41 13.81 -12.88
CA LYS A 106 2.04 14.74 -13.96
C LYS A 106 2.95 14.62 -15.19
N ASP A 107 4.25 14.44 -14.95
CA ASP A 107 5.30 14.42 -15.97
C ASP A 107 5.81 12.99 -16.26
N PHE A 108 5.13 11.95 -15.75
CA PHE A 108 5.50 10.55 -15.98
C PHE A 108 5.15 10.10 -17.41
N GLU A 109 5.99 9.21 -17.96
CA GLU A 109 5.66 8.45 -19.17
C GLU A 109 4.54 7.43 -18.89
N ALA A 110 3.74 7.12 -19.90
CA ALA A 110 2.64 6.13 -19.89
C ALA A 110 2.94 4.84 -19.10
N LYS A 111 4.12 4.25 -19.33
CA LYS A 111 4.56 3.00 -18.71
C LYS A 111 4.76 3.06 -17.19
N ASP A 112 4.88 4.25 -16.62
CA ASP A 112 5.12 4.50 -15.19
C ASP A 112 3.84 4.92 -14.44
N LEU A 113 2.66 4.75 -15.05
CA LEU A 113 1.38 5.15 -14.47
C LEU A 113 0.73 4.07 -13.58
N CYS A 114 1.35 2.88 -13.48
CA CYS A 114 0.91 1.77 -12.64
C CYS A 114 1.99 1.39 -11.62
N PHE A 115 1.84 1.77 -10.35
CA PHE A 115 2.85 1.51 -9.32
C PHE A 115 2.36 0.52 -8.27
N VAL A 116 3.14 -0.52 -7.96
CA VAL A 116 2.80 -1.50 -6.91
C VAL A 116 3.38 -1.08 -5.55
N CYS A 117 2.51 -0.71 -4.61
CA CYS A 117 2.87 -0.45 -3.21
C CYS A 117 3.11 -1.74 -2.41
N TYR A 118 2.17 -2.67 -2.51
CA TYR A 118 2.17 -3.90 -1.72
C TYR A 118 1.93 -5.10 -2.62
N LYS A 119 2.58 -6.20 -2.28
CA LYS A 119 2.34 -7.53 -2.82
C LYS A 119 2.13 -8.49 -1.67
N THR A 120 0.89 -8.92 -1.46
CA THR A 120 0.53 -9.92 -0.46
C THR A 120 0.48 -11.29 -1.10
N THR A 121 1.24 -12.24 -0.56
CA THR A 121 1.27 -13.64 -0.97
C THR A 121 0.77 -14.50 0.18
N PHE A 122 -0.31 -15.22 -0.06
CA PHE A 122 -0.88 -16.15 0.91
C PHE A 122 -0.36 -17.56 0.66
N THR A 123 0.19 -18.20 1.69
CA THR A 123 0.73 -19.56 1.59
C THR A 123 -0.35 -20.63 1.74
N ASN A 124 -1.47 -20.27 2.38
CA ASN A 124 -2.62 -21.13 2.59
C ASN A 124 -3.82 -20.70 1.74
N ASN A 125 -4.84 -21.55 1.73
CA ASN A 125 -6.11 -21.25 1.08
C ASN A 125 -6.86 -20.24 1.90
N ILE A 126 -7.46 -19.27 1.23
CA ILE A 126 -8.26 -18.27 1.89
C ILE A 126 -9.63 -18.26 1.26
N ASP A 127 -10.64 -18.39 2.11
CA ASP A 127 -12.01 -18.14 1.71
C ASP A 127 -12.32 -16.67 2.03
N THR A 128 -12.03 -15.78 1.09
CA THR A 128 -12.37 -14.37 1.19
C THR A 128 -12.97 -13.92 -0.13
N ASN A 129 -13.89 -12.97 -0.06
CA ASN A 129 -14.45 -12.32 -1.23
C ASN A 129 -14.43 -10.80 -1.05
N TYR A 130 -14.44 -10.08 -2.16
CA TYR A 130 -14.35 -8.62 -2.16
C TYR A 130 -15.54 -7.92 -1.51
N ILE A 131 -16.73 -8.52 -1.51
CA ILE A 131 -17.92 -7.97 -0.86
C ILE A 131 -17.74 -7.99 0.66
N GLU A 132 -17.20 -9.06 1.22
CA GLU A 132 -16.90 -9.18 2.65
C GLU A 132 -15.77 -8.24 3.06
N LEU A 133 -14.70 -8.15 2.26
CA LEU A 133 -13.66 -7.14 2.47
C LEU A 133 -14.25 -5.73 2.47
N HIS A 134 -15.11 -5.41 1.50
CA HIS A 134 -15.74 -4.09 1.42
C HIS A 134 -16.67 -3.81 2.62
N LYS A 135 -17.50 -4.79 3.01
CA LYS A 135 -18.34 -4.70 4.22
C LYS A 135 -17.49 -4.51 5.48
N TYR A 136 -16.38 -5.23 5.57
CA TYR A 136 -15.41 -5.07 6.65
C TYR A 136 -14.83 -3.64 6.64
N MET A 137 -14.48 -3.11 5.48
CA MET A 137 -13.98 -1.74 5.39
C MET A 137 -15.02 -0.70 5.79
N ILE A 138 -16.30 -0.88 5.41
CA ILE A 138 -17.40 0.02 5.82
C ILE A 138 -17.62 -0.02 7.33
N SER A 139 -17.52 -1.20 7.95
CA SER A 139 -17.81 -1.36 9.38
C SER A 139 -16.75 -0.76 10.30
N GLN A 140 -15.55 -0.47 9.78
CA GLN A 140 -14.43 0.04 10.56
C GLN A 140 -14.17 1.53 10.28
N GLU A 141 -14.23 2.37 11.32
CA GLU A 141 -14.02 3.83 11.24
C GLU A 141 -12.71 4.20 10.52
N LYS A 142 -11.66 3.40 10.77
CA LYS A 142 -10.30 3.60 10.22
C LYS A 142 -10.28 3.66 8.69
N TYR A 143 -11.19 2.97 8.00
CA TYR A 143 -11.20 2.88 6.53
C TYR A 143 -12.22 3.79 5.85
N LYS A 144 -13.08 4.50 6.60
CA LYS A 144 -14.05 5.46 6.03
C LYS A 144 -13.45 6.44 5.00
N PRO A 145 -12.24 6.99 5.19
CA PRO A 145 -11.63 7.87 4.19
C PRO A 145 -11.42 7.21 2.82
N LEU A 146 -11.38 5.87 2.75
CA LEU A 146 -11.20 5.11 1.52
C LEU A 146 -12.51 4.93 0.73
N LEU A 147 -13.66 5.18 1.36
CA LEU A 147 -14.98 4.79 0.88
C LEU A 147 -15.80 5.97 0.31
N SER A 148 -15.15 7.11 0.08
CA SER A 148 -15.84 8.39 -0.13
C SER A 148 -16.37 8.68 -1.54
N SER A 149 -16.31 7.73 -2.48
CA SER A 149 -16.84 7.89 -3.84
C SER A 149 -17.82 6.77 -4.19
N ARG A 150 -18.85 7.13 -4.94
CA ARG A 150 -19.88 6.23 -5.46
C ARG A 150 -19.30 5.03 -6.21
N ASP A 151 -20.08 3.96 -6.18
CA ASP A 151 -20.05 2.77 -7.02
C ASP A 151 -19.04 1.67 -6.65
N PHE A 152 -19.43 0.89 -5.64
CA PHE A 152 -19.17 -0.55 -5.60
C PHE A 152 -20.38 -1.27 -6.18
N THR A 153 -20.53 -1.25 -7.50
CA THR A 153 -21.54 -2.08 -8.20
C THR A 153 -20.83 -3.22 -8.90
N SER A 154 -20.41 -4.22 -8.14
CA SER A 154 -19.93 -5.45 -8.75
C SER A 154 -20.55 -6.62 -8.00
N ASP A 155 -21.66 -7.11 -8.55
CA ASP A 155 -22.29 -8.39 -8.25
C ASP A 155 -21.39 -9.60 -8.61
N SER A 156 -20.11 -9.37 -8.91
CA SER A 156 -19.18 -10.43 -9.30
C SER A 156 -18.60 -11.12 -8.08
N PHE A 157 -19.28 -12.20 -7.69
CA PHE A 157 -18.80 -13.20 -6.76
C PHE A 157 -17.60 -13.92 -7.39
N GLU A 158 -16.39 -13.65 -6.90
CA GLU A 158 -15.24 -14.50 -7.21
C GLU A 158 -14.59 -14.93 -5.90
N LYS A 159 -14.64 -16.24 -5.64
CA LYS A 159 -13.94 -16.86 -4.52
C LYS A 159 -12.44 -16.78 -4.79
N ILE A 160 -11.70 -16.17 -3.89
CA ILE A 160 -10.25 -16.10 -3.95
C ILE A 160 -9.71 -17.52 -3.72
N SER A 161 -8.90 -18.06 -4.65
CA SER A 161 -8.36 -19.42 -4.57
C SER A 161 -6.87 -19.43 -4.19
N GLN A 162 -6.32 -20.63 -3.93
CA GLN A 162 -4.94 -20.83 -3.43
C GLN A 162 -3.86 -20.12 -4.26
N ASN A 163 -2.74 -19.74 -3.63
CA ASN A 163 -1.55 -19.11 -4.24
C ASN A 163 -1.81 -17.78 -4.96
N GLN A 164 -2.97 -17.16 -4.74
CA GLN A 164 -3.25 -15.85 -5.30
C GLN A 164 -2.40 -14.79 -4.61
N LYS A 165 -1.76 -13.96 -5.43
CA LYS A 165 -1.02 -12.79 -4.99
C LYS A 165 -1.92 -11.58 -5.20
N PHE A 166 -1.99 -10.71 -4.20
CA PHE A 166 -2.72 -9.45 -4.27
C PHE A 166 -1.75 -8.30 -4.36
N TYR A 167 -2.08 -7.35 -5.21
CA TYR A 167 -1.27 -6.18 -5.50
C TYR A 167 -2.09 -4.95 -5.16
N VAL A 168 -1.54 -4.09 -4.31
CA VAL A 168 -2.09 -2.75 -4.11
C VAL A 168 -1.34 -1.81 -5.02
N VAL A 169 -2.06 -1.15 -5.92
CA VAL A 169 -1.48 -0.32 -6.98
C VAL A 169 -1.98 1.12 -6.95
N ILE A 170 -1.12 2.06 -7.28
CA ILE A 170 -1.45 3.47 -7.51
C ILE A 170 -1.53 3.73 -9.01
N VAL A 171 -2.58 4.45 -9.40
CA VAL A 171 -2.86 4.81 -10.79
C VAL A 171 -3.06 6.32 -10.91
N SER A 172 -2.46 6.93 -11.94
CA SER A 172 -2.66 8.36 -12.25
C SER A 172 -4.08 8.68 -12.73
N ASN A 173 -4.66 9.79 -12.27
CA ASN A 173 -5.98 10.23 -12.71
C ASN A 173 -5.98 10.78 -14.15
N LYS A 174 -4.81 11.10 -14.73
CA LYS A 174 -4.73 11.50 -16.15
C LYS A 174 -5.28 10.40 -17.05
N VAL A 175 -4.90 9.16 -16.75
CA VAL A 175 -5.42 7.95 -17.40
C VAL A 175 -6.90 7.77 -17.11
N ALA A 176 -7.30 7.88 -15.84
CA ALA A 176 -8.68 7.64 -15.43
C ALA A 176 -9.68 8.59 -16.12
N ARG A 177 -9.31 9.86 -16.35
CA ARG A 177 -10.16 10.85 -17.04
C ARG A 177 -10.30 10.59 -18.53
N GLU A 178 -9.22 10.23 -19.22
CA GLU A 178 -9.26 9.90 -20.66
C GLU A 178 -10.08 8.63 -20.93
N ILE A 179 -10.19 7.76 -19.92
CA ILE A 179 -10.82 6.46 -20.03
C ILE A 179 -12.22 6.46 -19.39
N ASN A 180 -12.82 7.59 -18.98
CA ASN A 180 -14.05 7.67 -18.14
C ASN A 180 -15.27 6.78 -18.54
N GLY A 181 -15.38 6.27 -19.78
CA GLY A 181 -16.36 5.22 -20.16
C GLY A 181 -15.81 3.78 -20.18
N ILE A 182 -14.52 3.60 -20.44
CA ILE A 182 -13.81 2.31 -20.42
C ILE A 182 -13.32 2.00 -18.99
N PHE A 183 -13.12 3.01 -18.13
CA PHE A 183 -12.46 2.86 -16.84
C PHE A 183 -13.39 2.13 -15.87
N THR A 184 -14.68 2.46 -15.86
CA THR A 184 -15.69 1.68 -15.14
C THR A 184 -15.67 0.20 -15.58
N PHE A 185 -15.53 -0.05 -16.89
CA PHE A 185 -15.49 -1.41 -17.45
C PHE A 185 -14.20 -2.18 -17.12
N LEU A 186 -13.02 -1.54 -17.20
CA LEU A 186 -11.75 -2.16 -16.82
C LEU A 186 -11.71 -2.48 -15.33
N PHE A 187 -12.31 -1.60 -14.51
CA PHE A 187 -12.38 -1.82 -13.08
C PHE A 187 -13.34 -2.97 -12.75
N ASP A 188 -14.54 -3.03 -13.33
CA ASP A 188 -15.42 -4.19 -13.18
C ASP A 188 -14.74 -5.52 -13.58
N LYS A 189 -13.89 -5.47 -14.62
CA LYS A 189 -13.18 -6.63 -15.17
C LYS A 189 -11.94 -7.05 -14.35
N TYR A 190 -11.17 -6.12 -13.78
CA TYR A 190 -9.86 -6.42 -13.17
C TYR A 190 -9.62 -5.85 -11.77
N VAL A 191 -10.39 -4.83 -11.36
CA VAL A 191 -10.21 -4.11 -10.10
C VAL A 191 -11.49 -4.10 -9.28
N LYS A 192 -11.47 -4.87 -8.22
CA LYS A 192 -12.65 -5.00 -7.36
C LYS A 192 -12.74 -3.92 -6.28
N PHE A 193 -11.72 -3.07 -6.12
CA PHE A 193 -11.71 -2.01 -5.11
C PHE A 193 -11.02 -0.74 -5.62
N VAL A 194 -11.71 0.40 -5.56
CA VAL A 194 -11.18 1.73 -5.89
C VAL A 194 -11.39 2.67 -4.73
N VAL A 195 -10.33 3.38 -4.38
CA VAL A 195 -10.41 4.50 -3.45
C VAL A 195 -10.44 5.78 -4.25
N ASP A 196 -11.55 6.51 -4.20
CA ASP A 196 -11.65 7.85 -4.73
C ASP A 196 -12.16 8.83 -3.64
N GLU A 197 -11.43 9.94 -3.51
CA GLU A 197 -11.68 11.05 -2.58
C GLU A 197 -12.13 12.25 -3.43
N GLN A 198 -13.32 12.13 -4.02
CA GLN A 198 -13.97 13.15 -4.88
C GLN A 198 -13.41 13.30 -6.32
N GLU A 199 -14.19 13.90 -7.22
CA GLU A 199 -13.89 14.17 -8.66
C GLU A 199 -12.53 14.86 -8.95
N PHE A 200 -11.84 15.32 -7.91
CA PHE A 200 -10.59 16.07 -7.97
C PHE A 200 -9.36 15.29 -7.51
N THR A 201 -9.46 13.99 -7.18
CA THR A 201 -8.26 13.19 -6.89
C THR A 201 -7.34 13.16 -8.10
N LYS A 202 -6.03 13.13 -7.86
CA LYS A 202 -5.00 13.09 -8.90
C LYS A 202 -4.41 11.71 -9.09
N ASN A 203 -4.60 10.83 -8.10
CA ASN A 203 -4.17 9.43 -8.12
C ASN A 203 -5.21 8.57 -7.38
N ARG A 204 -5.41 7.34 -7.84
CA ARG A 204 -6.33 6.34 -7.28
C ARG A 204 -5.54 5.13 -6.76
N VAL A 205 -6.11 4.42 -5.77
CA VAL A 205 -5.56 3.13 -5.29
C VAL A 205 -6.49 2.01 -5.73
N ALA A 206 -5.91 0.91 -6.19
CA ALA A 206 -6.61 -0.29 -6.60
C ALA A 206 -6.04 -1.55 -5.93
N LEU A 207 -6.91 -2.51 -5.62
CA LEU A 207 -6.52 -3.87 -5.20
C LEU A 207 -6.74 -4.83 -6.37
N VAL A 208 -5.65 -5.44 -6.86
CA VAL A 208 -5.61 -6.22 -8.11
C VAL A 208 -5.02 -7.60 -7.85
N ARG A 209 -5.55 -8.64 -8.52
CA ARG A 209 -4.98 -9.99 -8.47
C ARG A 209 -3.76 -10.13 -9.38
N SER A 210 -2.83 -11.04 -9.05
CA SER A 210 -1.61 -11.31 -9.83
C SER A 210 -1.87 -11.54 -11.31
N ASP A 211 -2.86 -12.39 -11.62
CA ASP A 211 -3.16 -12.84 -12.98
C ASP A 211 -3.75 -11.72 -13.84
N LYS A 212 -4.24 -10.65 -13.21
CA LYS A 212 -4.80 -9.48 -13.87
C LYS A 212 -3.90 -8.25 -13.86
N LEU A 213 -2.83 -8.25 -13.07
CA LEU A 213 -1.96 -7.08 -12.91
C LEU A 213 -1.35 -6.58 -14.22
N ALA A 214 -0.81 -7.49 -15.04
CA ALA A 214 -0.16 -7.10 -16.30
C ALA A 214 -1.15 -6.53 -17.31
N GLU A 215 -2.35 -7.13 -17.39
CA GLU A 215 -3.45 -6.67 -18.24
C GLU A 215 -3.96 -5.30 -17.77
N PHE A 216 -4.20 -5.17 -16.47
CA PHE A 216 -4.61 -3.92 -15.82
C PHE A 216 -3.61 -2.78 -16.05
N CYS A 217 -2.32 -2.99 -15.77
CA CYS A 217 -1.31 -1.95 -15.99
C CYS A 217 -1.13 -1.62 -17.48
N LYS A 218 -1.31 -2.59 -18.39
CA LYS A 218 -1.21 -2.36 -19.84
C LYS A 218 -2.37 -1.51 -20.36
N GLU A 219 -3.58 -1.71 -19.85
CA GLU A 219 -4.74 -0.92 -20.29
C GLU A 219 -4.74 0.51 -19.71
N ILE A 220 -3.96 0.73 -18.65
CA ILE A 220 -3.75 2.06 -18.03
C ILE A 220 -2.59 2.83 -18.67
N ALA A 221 -1.61 2.14 -19.25
CA ALA A 221 -0.45 2.76 -19.89
C ALA A 221 -0.79 3.25 -21.31
#